data_AF-A0A7K2YJI0-F1
#
_entry.id   AF-A0A7K2YJI0-F1
#
_cell.length_a   1.000
_cell.length_b   1.000
_cell.length_c   1.000
_cell.angle_alpha   90.00
_cell.angle_beta   90.00
_cell.angle_gamma   90.00
#
_symmetry.space_group_name_H-M   'P 1'
#
loop_
_entity.id
_entity.type
_entity.pdbx_description
1 polymer ?
#
loop_
_entity_poly.entity_id
_entity_poly.type
_entity_poly.pdbx_seq_one_letter_code
_entity_poly.pdbx_strand_id
1 'polypeptide(L)'
;MRRWSSRSAASRRRRRGRGRFRGRFRSRSSGAEPFVKGGVDVRAVVGAEADVDADVEAGVSTGEGVGARLVLVLGGTSDARVLAARLDGVPGVRVVSSLAGRTSAPVLPVGETRVGGFGGVAGLARWLRERRVAAVVDATHPFAARISANAVAACDEVGVPLVRLQRPGWSAVAGDDWHWVDSAHAAARLLPDLAERVFLTTGRLETAPYAAADALWFLLRSVEPPTDLLPRQCEVLLSRGPFTVADEIALMRDRRIDAVVTKDSGGALTAAKLTAARHLGLPVVLLRRPPITAAIRVEDADAAARWVLTSAG
;
A
#
# COMPACT_ATOMS: atom_id res chain seq x y z
N MET A 1 -28.67 31.96 41.90
CA MET A 1 -30.00 32.21 41.29
C MET A 1 -29.85 33.19 40.13
N ARG A 2 -30.03 32.72 38.89
CA ARG A 2 -30.65 33.43 37.75
C ARG A 2 -30.61 32.47 36.56
N ARG A 3 -31.77 31.90 36.25
CA ARG A 3 -32.07 31.05 35.08
C ARG A 3 -31.96 31.91 33.82
N TRP A 4 -31.44 31.36 32.73
CA TRP A 4 -31.83 31.78 31.38
C TRP A 4 -32.10 30.55 30.52
N SER A 5 -33.19 30.69 29.78
CA SER A 5 -34.02 29.65 29.18
C SER A 5 -33.49 29.14 27.84
N SER A 6 -33.74 27.85 27.62
CA SER A 6 -33.70 27.14 26.35
C SER A 6 -34.53 27.83 25.25
N ARG A 7 -33.96 27.92 24.04
CA ARG A 7 -34.74 27.97 22.80
C ARG A 7 -34.12 27.02 21.78
N SER A 8 -34.90 25.97 21.52
CA SER A 8 -34.76 25.03 20.42
C SER A 8 -35.12 25.73 19.11
N ALA A 9 -34.30 25.56 18.08
CA ALA A 9 -34.61 25.97 16.72
C ALA A 9 -34.34 24.79 15.77
N ALA A 10 -35.42 24.14 15.36
CA ALA A 10 -35.44 23.11 14.34
C ALA A 10 -35.01 23.68 12.98
N SER A 11 -33.97 23.13 12.38
CA SER A 11 -33.58 23.45 10.99
C SER A 11 -34.21 22.45 10.02
N ARG A 12 -34.91 23.01 9.03
CA ARG A 12 -35.74 22.32 8.04
C ARG A 12 -34.86 21.60 7.01
N ARG A 13 -35.05 20.29 6.87
CA ARG A 13 -34.56 19.48 5.74
C ARG A 13 -35.19 19.96 4.43
N ARG A 14 -34.37 20.42 3.47
CA ARG A 14 -34.78 20.62 2.08
C ARG A 14 -34.44 19.38 1.26
N ARG A 15 -35.45 18.53 1.01
CA ARG A 15 -35.40 17.51 -0.05
C ARG A 15 -35.41 18.21 -1.41
N ARG A 16 -34.34 18.08 -2.20
CA ARG A 16 -34.35 18.41 -3.63
C ARG A 16 -34.55 17.11 -4.42
N GLY A 17 -35.74 16.96 -5.00
CA GLY A 17 -36.03 15.91 -5.96
C GLY A 17 -35.25 16.15 -7.25
N ARG A 18 -34.60 15.10 -7.77
CA ARG A 18 -34.03 15.09 -9.13
C ARG A 18 -34.95 14.30 -10.04
N GLY A 19 -35.38 14.96 -11.11
CA GLY A 19 -36.28 14.43 -12.12
C GLY A 19 -35.64 13.30 -12.94
N ARG A 20 -36.48 12.32 -13.30
CA ARG A 20 -36.18 11.22 -14.20
C ARG A 20 -36.08 11.73 -15.63
N PHE A 21 -34.92 11.63 -16.26
CA PHE A 21 -34.80 11.70 -17.72
C PHE A 21 -34.81 10.29 -18.29
N ARG A 22 -35.85 9.97 -19.07
CA ARG A 22 -35.94 8.78 -19.93
C ARG A 22 -35.36 9.15 -21.29
N GLY A 23 -34.25 8.52 -21.68
CA GLY A 23 -33.69 8.58 -23.05
C GLY A 23 -33.60 7.17 -23.62
N ARG A 24 -34.22 6.96 -24.79
CA ARG A 24 -34.38 5.67 -25.49
C ARG A 24 -33.07 5.11 -26.02
N PHE A 25 -33.00 3.77 -25.96
CA PHE A 25 -32.08 2.86 -26.64
C PHE A 25 -32.02 3.06 -28.16
N ARG A 26 -30.82 2.94 -28.74
CA ARG A 26 -30.59 2.33 -30.07
C ARG A 26 -29.37 1.42 -30.00
N SER A 27 -29.58 0.17 -30.38
CA SER A 27 -28.58 -0.89 -30.51
C SER A 27 -27.71 -0.69 -31.74
N ARG A 28 -26.41 -0.99 -31.62
CA ARG A 28 -25.59 -1.44 -32.74
C ARG A 28 -24.66 -2.56 -32.27
N SER A 29 -24.79 -3.68 -32.96
CA SER A 29 -24.04 -4.92 -32.83
C SER A 29 -22.83 -4.91 -33.78
N SER A 30 -21.67 -5.25 -33.24
CA SER A 30 -20.49 -5.75 -33.98
C SER A 30 -19.69 -6.55 -32.93
N GLY A 31 -19.65 -7.87 -32.98
CA GLY A 31 -18.94 -8.65 -33.99
C GLY A 31 -17.54 -8.92 -33.43
N ALA A 32 -17.40 -9.97 -32.60
CA ALA A 32 -16.12 -10.40 -32.03
C ALA A 32 -15.92 -11.89 -32.31
N GLU A 33 -14.87 -12.20 -33.07
CA GLU A 33 -14.41 -13.56 -33.38
C GLU A 33 -13.63 -14.17 -32.20
N PRO A 34 -13.60 -15.51 -32.06
CA PRO A 34 -13.00 -16.17 -30.91
C PRO A 34 -11.48 -16.35 -31.02
N PHE A 35 -10.78 -16.02 -29.93
CA PHE A 35 -9.35 -16.26 -29.76
C PHE A 35 -9.09 -17.71 -29.34
N VAL A 36 -8.23 -18.41 -30.09
CA VAL A 36 -7.84 -19.81 -29.89
C VAL A 36 -6.81 -19.93 -28.75
N LYS A 37 -7.04 -20.89 -27.84
CA LYS A 37 -6.08 -21.29 -26.79
C LYS A 37 -5.03 -22.24 -27.37
N GLY A 38 -3.77 -21.80 -27.42
CA GLY A 38 -2.60 -22.68 -27.55
C GLY A 38 -2.08 -23.08 -26.18
N GLY A 39 -2.24 -24.36 -25.81
CA GLY A 39 -1.59 -24.96 -24.64
C GLY A 39 -0.20 -25.46 -25.03
N VAL A 40 0.79 -25.21 -24.16
CA VAL A 40 2.11 -25.84 -24.25
C VAL A 40 2.16 -26.97 -23.23
N ASP A 41 2.42 -28.16 -23.74
CA ASP A 41 2.65 -29.40 -23.00
C ASP A 41 4.04 -29.35 -22.32
N VAL A 42 4.10 -29.64 -21.03
CA VAL A 42 5.36 -29.72 -20.27
C VAL A 42 5.48 -31.13 -19.70
N ARG A 43 6.17 -32.01 -20.42
CA ARG A 43 6.64 -33.29 -19.91
C ARG A 43 8.05 -33.61 -20.40
N ALA A 44 8.78 -34.29 -19.50
CA ALA A 44 10.15 -34.78 -19.59
C ALA A 44 11.23 -33.67 -19.51
N VAL A 45 12.20 -33.73 -18.60
CA VAL A 45 13.18 -34.81 -18.44
C VAL A 45 13.53 -35.06 -16.97
N VAL A 46 13.60 -36.33 -16.57
CA VAL A 46 14.26 -36.81 -15.35
C VAL A 46 15.37 -37.76 -15.80
N GLY A 47 16.58 -37.60 -15.24
CA GLY A 47 17.64 -38.61 -15.35
C GLY A 47 19.04 -38.01 -15.45
N ALA A 48 19.82 -38.12 -14.38
CA ALA A 48 21.15 -38.76 -14.31
C ALA A 48 22.08 -38.06 -13.32
N GLU A 49 22.56 -38.85 -12.36
CA GLU A 49 23.61 -38.59 -11.38
C GLU A 49 25.00 -38.49 -12.02
N ALA A 50 25.94 -37.78 -11.38
CA ALA A 50 27.32 -38.22 -11.13
C ALA A 50 28.08 -37.22 -10.24
N ASP A 51 28.64 -37.75 -9.14
CA ASP A 51 29.71 -37.17 -8.31
C ASP A 51 31.00 -36.94 -9.10
N VAL A 52 31.78 -35.88 -8.79
CA VAL A 52 33.26 -35.96 -8.66
C VAL A 52 33.82 -34.82 -7.78
N ASP A 53 34.52 -35.26 -6.73
CA ASP A 53 35.66 -34.73 -5.97
C ASP A 53 35.95 -33.24 -5.69
N ALA A 54 36.48 -33.10 -4.47
CA ALA A 54 37.10 -31.95 -3.85
C ALA A 54 38.48 -31.63 -4.43
N ASP A 55 38.85 -30.35 -4.38
CA ASP A 55 40.24 -29.92 -4.24
C ASP A 55 40.32 -28.70 -3.32
N VAL A 56 41.28 -28.76 -2.41
CA VAL A 56 41.73 -27.72 -1.48
C VAL A 56 43.12 -27.30 -1.96
N GLU A 57 43.39 -25.99 -2.14
CA GLU A 57 44.52 -25.30 -1.49
C GLU A 57 44.72 -23.83 -1.93
N ALA A 58 45.01 -23.02 -0.90
CA ALA A 58 45.97 -21.91 -0.80
C ALA A 58 45.96 -20.70 -1.77
N GLY A 59 45.42 -19.58 -1.25
CA GLY A 59 46.22 -18.42 -0.85
C GLY A 59 46.70 -17.41 -1.90
N VAL A 60 45.99 -16.28 -2.01
CA VAL A 60 46.60 -14.95 -2.21
C VAL A 60 45.83 -13.92 -1.37
N SER A 61 46.51 -13.40 -0.34
CA SER A 61 46.11 -12.22 0.41
C SER A 61 46.06 -11.02 -0.52
N THR A 62 44.85 -10.58 -0.85
CA THR A 62 44.56 -9.25 -1.38
C THR A 62 43.76 -8.53 -0.30
N GLY A 63 44.14 -7.28 -0.01
CA GLY A 63 43.78 -6.55 1.20
C GLY A 63 42.31 -6.71 1.60
N GLU A 64 42.07 -6.83 2.91
CA GLU A 64 40.73 -6.89 3.51
C GLU A 64 39.87 -5.75 2.98
N GLY A 65 39.15 -6.02 1.89
CA GLY A 65 38.07 -5.17 1.44
C GLY A 65 37.08 -5.14 2.58
N VAL A 66 36.82 -3.94 3.11
CA VAL A 66 35.74 -3.71 4.07
C VAL A 66 34.51 -4.44 3.52
N GLY A 67 34.13 -5.55 4.18
CA GLY A 67 33.07 -6.41 3.69
C GLY A 67 31.83 -5.56 3.40
N ALA A 68 31.22 -5.74 2.24
CA ALA A 68 30.10 -4.91 1.82
C ALA A 68 29.02 -4.88 2.90
N ARG A 69 28.65 -3.67 3.34
CA ARG A 69 27.74 -3.46 4.47
C ARG A 69 26.33 -3.81 4.04
N LEU A 70 25.72 -4.76 4.75
CA LEU A 70 24.38 -5.23 4.42
C LEU A 70 23.32 -4.27 4.94
N VAL A 71 22.48 -3.75 4.06
CA VAL A 71 21.33 -2.90 4.35
C VAL A 71 20.05 -3.66 4.05
N LEU A 72 19.15 -3.75 5.03
CA LEU A 72 17.83 -4.33 4.85
C LEU A 72 16.82 -3.23 4.52
N VAL A 73 16.17 -3.32 3.36
CA VAL A 73 15.05 -2.44 2.99
C VAL A 73 13.74 -3.21 3.18
N LEU A 74 12.95 -2.86 4.19
CA LEU A 74 11.60 -3.37 4.36
C LEU A 74 10.69 -2.67 3.34
N GLY A 75 10.24 -3.41 2.33
CA GLY A 75 9.69 -2.82 1.11
C GLY A 75 8.22 -3.08 0.85
N GLY A 76 7.84 -2.92 -0.43
CA GLY A 76 6.46 -3.04 -0.92
C GLY A 76 5.83 -1.72 -1.37
N THR A 77 6.59 -0.63 -1.38
CA THR A 77 6.17 0.70 -1.86
C THR A 77 6.95 1.10 -3.11
N SER A 78 6.51 2.15 -3.80
CA SER A 78 7.32 2.82 -4.83
C SER A 78 8.63 3.33 -4.24
N ASP A 79 8.57 3.91 -3.05
CA ASP A 79 9.68 4.63 -2.43
C ASP A 79 10.78 3.65 -2.04
N ALA A 80 10.43 2.45 -1.57
CA ALA A 80 11.36 1.34 -1.34
C ALA A 80 12.09 0.90 -2.62
N ARG A 81 11.39 0.85 -3.76
CA ARG A 81 11.99 0.49 -5.05
C ARG A 81 12.94 1.56 -5.57
N VAL A 82 12.56 2.83 -5.42
CA VAL A 82 13.44 3.97 -5.75
C VAL A 82 14.69 3.93 -4.88
N LEU A 83 14.55 3.72 -3.57
CA LEU A 83 15.68 3.59 -2.66
C LEU A 83 16.62 2.42 -3.03
N ALA A 84 16.07 1.24 -3.32
CA ALA A 84 16.87 0.10 -3.78
C ALA A 84 17.68 0.47 -5.03
N ALA A 85 17.07 1.14 -6.00
CA ALA A 85 17.76 1.61 -7.21
C ALA A 85 18.81 2.70 -6.96
N ARG A 86 18.68 3.49 -5.88
CA ARG A 86 19.69 4.50 -5.50
C ARG A 86 20.92 3.89 -4.84
N LEU A 87 20.74 2.77 -4.16
CA LEU A 87 21.81 2.07 -3.43
C LEU A 87 22.45 0.94 -4.24
N ASP A 88 21.82 0.53 -5.35
CA ASP A 88 22.35 -0.50 -6.24
C ASP A 88 23.68 -0.05 -6.87
N GLY A 89 24.66 -0.96 -6.89
CA GLY A 89 26.00 -0.69 -7.41
C GLY A 89 26.86 0.28 -6.58
N VAL A 90 26.37 0.79 -5.44
CA VAL A 90 27.17 1.66 -4.58
C VAL A 90 28.29 0.85 -3.89
N PRO A 91 29.58 1.21 -4.07
CA PRO A 91 30.68 0.46 -3.48
C PRO A 91 30.57 0.33 -1.95
N GLY A 92 30.79 -0.89 -1.45
CA GLY A 92 30.75 -1.18 -0.01
C GLY A 92 29.34 -1.21 0.60
N VAL A 93 28.28 -1.21 -0.21
CA VAL A 93 26.88 -1.39 0.23
C VAL A 93 26.26 -2.59 -0.50
N ARG A 94 25.69 -3.52 0.25
CA ARG A 94 24.86 -4.60 -0.27
C ARG A 94 23.44 -4.40 0.22
N VAL A 95 22.45 -4.40 -0.68
CA VAL A 95 21.04 -4.20 -0.32
C VAL A 95 20.26 -5.49 -0.44
N VAL A 96 19.47 -5.80 0.59
CA VAL A 96 18.44 -6.84 0.53
C VAL A 96 17.08 -6.20 0.72
N SER A 97 16.24 -6.29 -0.31
CA SER A 97 14.84 -5.86 -0.23
C SER A 97 13.96 -6.98 0.34
N SER A 98 13.10 -6.66 1.30
CA SER A 98 12.19 -7.62 1.94
C SER A 98 10.74 -7.32 1.61
N LEU A 99 10.09 -8.24 0.91
CA LEU A 99 8.68 -8.15 0.53
C LEU A 99 7.80 -9.10 1.35
N ALA A 100 6.59 -8.65 1.70
CA ALA A 100 5.67 -9.45 2.50
C ALA A 100 5.02 -10.64 1.75
N GLY A 101 5.16 -10.73 0.42
CA GLY A 101 4.53 -11.79 -0.39
C GLY A 101 3.01 -11.66 -0.51
N ARG A 102 2.46 -10.45 -0.40
CA ARG A 102 1.00 -10.21 -0.40
C ARG A 102 0.37 -10.10 -1.79
N THR A 103 1.18 -10.09 -2.84
CA THR A 103 0.77 -10.05 -4.25
C THR A 103 1.41 -11.23 -4.97
N SER A 104 0.65 -11.90 -5.84
CA SER A 104 1.09 -13.06 -6.61
C SER A 104 2.20 -12.72 -7.61
N ALA A 105 2.15 -11.52 -8.20
CA ALA A 105 3.15 -10.99 -9.12
C ALA A 105 3.64 -9.59 -8.68
N PRO A 106 4.52 -9.48 -7.67
CA PRO A 106 5.09 -8.18 -7.27
C PRO A 106 6.03 -7.65 -8.34
N VAL A 107 6.06 -6.33 -8.54
CA VAL A 107 7.16 -5.69 -9.26
C VAL A 107 8.37 -5.69 -8.33
N LEU A 108 9.39 -6.46 -8.68
CA LEU A 108 10.58 -6.61 -7.85
C LEU A 108 11.45 -5.34 -7.92
N PRO A 109 12.10 -4.95 -6.81
CA PRO A 109 13.18 -3.96 -6.84
C PRO A 109 14.41 -4.56 -7.54
N VAL A 110 15.33 -3.68 -7.94
CA VAL A 110 16.66 -4.11 -8.37
C VAL A 110 17.44 -4.72 -7.19
N GLY A 111 18.35 -5.63 -7.49
CA GLY A 111 19.20 -6.29 -6.51
C GLY A 111 18.54 -7.46 -5.77
N GLU A 112 19.16 -7.86 -4.67
CA GLU A 112 18.75 -9.03 -3.90
C GLU A 112 17.39 -8.81 -3.22
N THR A 113 16.50 -9.78 -3.34
CA THR A 113 15.16 -9.73 -2.76
C THR A 113 14.83 -11.00 -1.99
N ARG A 114 14.23 -10.84 -0.81
CA ARG A 114 13.57 -11.91 -0.06
C ARG A 114 12.06 -11.70 0.00
N VAL A 115 11.31 -12.80 0.03
CA VAL A 115 9.85 -12.79 0.15
C VAL A 115 9.43 -13.61 1.36
N GLY A 116 8.47 -13.10 2.14
CA GLY A 116 7.90 -13.80 3.30
C GLY A 116 8.13 -13.08 4.63
N GLY A 117 7.41 -13.52 5.66
CA GLY A 117 7.52 -12.95 7.01
C GLY A 117 8.84 -13.30 7.70
N PHE A 118 9.19 -12.55 8.75
CA PHE A 118 10.35 -12.85 9.60
C PHE A 118 10.01 -13.75 10.79
N GLY A 119 8.73 -13.96 11.12
CA GLY A 119 8.33 -14.64 12.37
C GLY A 119 8.25 -13.70 13.58
N GLY A 120 7.76 -12.47 13.40
CA GLY A 120 7.62 -11.49 14.48
C GLY A 120 8.93 -10.76 14.81
N VAL A 121 9.00 -10.17 16.01
CA VAL A 121 10.17 -9.42 16.50
C VAL A 121 11.39 -10.33 16.61
N ALA A 122 11.28 -11.43 17.36
CA ALA A 122 12.37 -12.37 17.60
C ALA A 122 12.97 -12.93 16.31
N GLY A 123 12.12 -13.27 15.34
CA GLY A 123 12.58 -13.78 14.06
C GLY A 123 13.27 -12.72 13.19
N LEU A 124 12.84 -11.45 13.27
CA LEU A 124 13.53 -10.34 12.61
C LEU A 124 14.88 -10.07 13.29
N ALA A 125 14.92 -9.96 14.62
CA ALA A 125 16.15 -9.74 15.39
C ALA A 125 17.20 -10.82 15.10
N ARG A 126 16.80 -12.09 15.09
CA ARG A 126 17.66 -13.21 14.70
C ARG A 126 18.21 -13.04 13.27
N TRP A 127 17.35 -12.70 12.31
CA TRP A 127 17.79 -12.48 10.92
C TRP A 127 18.80 -11.33 10.81
N LEU A 128 18.57 -10.23 11.53
CA LEU A 128 19.49 -9.08 11.57
C LEU A 128 20.87 -9.48 12.10
N ARG A 129 20.93 -10.25 13.20
CA ARG A 129 22.19 -10.75 13.79
C ARG A 129 22.92 -11.73 12.87
N GLU A 130 22.23 -12.77 12.40
CA GLU A 130 22.82 -13.83 11.57
C GLU A 130 23.42 -13.29 10.27
N ARG A 131 22.80 -12.24 9.71
CA ARG A 131 23.25 -11.61 8.47
C ARG A 131 24.17 -10.40 8.69
N ARG A 132 24.46 -10.04 9.95
CA ARG A 132 25.26 -8.86 10.33
C ARG A 132 24.78 -7.60 9.60
N VAL A 133 23.47 -7.35 9.66
CA VAL A 133 22.86 -6.19 9.01
C VAL A 133 23.38 -4.92 9.65
N ALA A 134 23.95 -4.03 8.84
CA ALA A 134 24.51 -2.77 9.30
C ALA A 134 23.44 -1.70 9.51
N ALA A 135 22.35 -1.72 8.75
CA ALA A 135 21.25 -0.76 8.88
C ALA A 135 19.93 -1.30 8.32
N VAL A 136 18.81 -0.79 8.85
CA VAL A 136 17.46 -1.08 8.36
C VAL A 136 16.79 0.20 7.85
N VAL A 137 16.20 0.13 6.66
CA VAL A 137 15.30 1.17 6.15
C VAL A 137 13.88 0.61 6.13
N ASP A 138 13.03 1.12 7.02
CA ASP A 138 11.58 0.87 6.94
C ASP A 138 10.96 1.76 5.86
N ALA A 139 10.82 1.20 4.66
CA ALA A 139 10.14 1.80 3.53
C ALA A 139 8.79 1.11 3.23
N THR A 140 8.17 0.51 4.25
CA THR A 140 6.89 -0.16 4.13
C THR A 140 5.75 0.85 3.97
N HIS A 141 4.56 0.39 3.57
CA HIS A 141 3.40 1.27 3.42
C HIS A 141 3.06 1.95 4.77
N PRO A 142 2.60 3.22 4.81
CA PRO A 142 2.30 3.93 6.07
C PRO A 142 1.34 3.21 7.02
N PHE A 143 0.47 2.36 6.47
CA PHE A 143 -0.49 1.52 7.22
C PHE A 143 0.04 0.13 7.58
N ALA A 144 1.30 -0.19 7.28
CA ALA A 144 1.93 -1.47 7.63
C ALA A 144 2.45 -1.47 9.08
N ALA A 145 1.66 -0.94 10.02
CA ALA A 145 2.08 -0.64 11.39
C ALA A 145 2.74 -1.83 12.11
N ARG A 146 2.23 -3.06 11.92
CA ARG A 146 2.78 -4.25 12.57
C ARG A 146 4.23 -4.53 12.21
N ILE A 147 4.59 -4.50 10.92
CA ILE A 147 5.98 -4.77 10.52
C ILE A 147 6.89 -3.61 10.93
N SER A 148 6.40 -2.37 10.87
CA SER A 148 7.14 -1.21 11.36
C SER A 148 7.42 -1.28 12.86
N ALA A 149 6.42 -1.61 13.67
CA ALA A 149 6.61 -1.82 15.11
C ALA A 149 7.58 -2.98 15.40
N ASN A 150 7.48 -4.07 14.63
CA ASN A 150 8.42 -5.18 14.74
C ASN A 150 9.85 -4.76 14.38
N ALA A 151 10.01 -3.91 13.38
CA ALA A 151 11.31 -3.43 12.93
C ALA A 151 11.98 -2.56 13.99
N VAL A 152 11.25 -1.62 14.60
CA VAL A 152 11.73 -0.82 15.72
C VAL A 152 12.18 -1.73 16.87
N ALA A 153 11.28 -2.58 17.37
CA ALA A 153 11.60 -3.46 18.51
C ALA A 153 12.79 -4.41 18.23
N ALA A 154 12.87 -4.98 17.01
CA ALA A 154 13.96 -5.87 16.65
C ALA A 154 15.29 -5.13 16.51
N CYS A 155 15.28 -3.93 15.91
CA CYS A 155 16.48 -3.10 15.74
C CYS A 155 17.02 -2.62 17.08
N ASP A 156 16.13 -2.20 18.00
CA ASP A 156 16.49 -1.83 19.36
C ASP A 156 17.11 -3.03 20.12
N GLU A 157 16.55 -4.23 19.97
CA GLU A 157 17.06 -5.47 20.60
C GLU A 157 18.48 -5.85 20.14
N VAL A 158 18.84 -5.52 18.89
CA VAL A 158 20.13 -5.94 18.29
C VAL A 158 21.12 -4.79 18.11
N GLY A 159 20.74 -3.56 18.47
CA GLY A 159 21.57 -2.37 18.28
C GLY A 159 21.81 -1.99 16.82
N VAL A 160 20.90 -2.34 15.90
CA VAL A 160 21.02 -1.99 14.48
C VAL A 160 20.28 -0.67 14.22
N PRO A 161 20.91 0.33 13.59
CA PRO A 161 20.24 1.60 13.31
C PRO A 161 19.08 1.41 12.33
N LEU A 162 17.98 2.14 12.57
CA LEU A 162 16.79 2.14 11.72
C LEU A 162 16.36 3.56 11.34
N VAL A 163 16.07 3.74 10.06
CA VAL A 163 15.38 4.93 9.53
C VAL A 163 14.06 4.54 8.89
N ARG A 164 13.05 5.39 9.03
CA ARG A 164 11.77 5.24 8.33
C ARG A 164 11.72 6.16 7.12
N LEU A 165 11.66 5.58 5.93
CA LEU A 165 11.36 6.27 4.69
C LEU A 165 9.84 6.43 4.57
N GLN A 166 9.33 7.62 4.87
CA GLN A 166 7.91 7.92 4.80
C GLN A 166 7.66 9.34 4.31
N ARG A 167 7.17 9.43 3.08
CA ARG A 167 6.66 10.66 2.47
C ARG A 167 5.56 11.34 3.30
N PRO A 168 5.36 12.67 3.15
CA PRO A 168 4.31 13.42 3.83
C PRO A 168 2.89 12.88 3.61
N GLY A 169 2.00 13.20 4.55
CA GLY A 169 0.55 13.06 4.40
C GLY A 169 0.00 13.98 3.31
N TRP A 170 -1.15 13.63 2.74
CA TRP A 170 -1.85 14.60 1.90
C TRP A 170 -2.44 15.73 2.75
N SER A 171 -2.41 16.94 2.20
CA SER A 171 -3.07 18.12 2.77
C SER A 171 -4.25 18.51 1.89
N ALA A 172 -5.36 18.89 2.52
CA ALA A 172 -6.54 19.34 1.81
C ALA A 172 -6.26 20.65 1.09
N VAL A 173 -6.85 20.82 -0.09
CA VAL A 173 -6.85 22.08 -0.85
C VAL A 173 -8.29 22.55 -1.08
N ALA A 174 -8.46 23.74 -1.65
CA ALA A 174 -9.79 24.28 -1.95
C ALA A 174 -10.62 23.30 -2.79
N GLY A 175 -11.87 23.06 -2.37
CA GLY A 175 -12.80 22.12 -3.01
C GLY A 175 -12.72 20.68 -2.52
N ASP A 176 -11.75 20.33 -1.66
CA ASP A 176 -11.74 19.03 -0.98
C ASP A 176 -12.80 18.98 0.13
N ASP A 177 -13.62 17.92 0.14
CA ASP A 177 -14.55 17.60 1.21
C ASP A 177 -14.06 16.33 1.94
N TRP A 178 -13.15 16.52 2.91
CA TRP A 178 -12.49 15.40 3.59
C TRP A 178 -13.03 15.19 5.00
N HIS A 179 -13.43 13.94 5.27
CA HIS A 179 -13.84 13.47 6.59
C HIS A 179 -12.78 12.53 7.15
N TRP A 180 -12.03 13.01 8.12
CA TRP A 180 -10.97 12.21 8.74
C TRP A 180 -11.53 11.23 9.77
N VAL A 181 -11.04 10.00 9.73
CA VAL A 181 -11.41 8.93 10.66
C VAL A 181 -10.20 8.12 11.10
N ASP A 182 -10.24 7.58 12.31
CA ASP A 182 -9.09 6.85 12.89
C ASP A 182 -9.09 5.36 12.54
N SER A 183 -10.16 4.84 11.93
CA SER A 183 -10.25 3.42 11.58
C SER A 183 -11.29 3.14 10.49
N ALA A 184 -11.19 1.96 9.86
CA ALA A 184 -12.20 1.45 8.93
C ALA A 184 -13.58 1.26 9.60
N HIS A 185 -13.63 0.93 10.90
CA HIS A 185 -14.89 0.88 11.65
C HIS A 185 -15.53 2.27 11.80
N ALA A 186 -14.72 3.30 12.06
CA ALA A 186 -15.21 4.67 12.11
C ALA A 186 -15.68 5.14 10.72
N ALA A 187 -14.97 4.76 9.65
CA ALA A 187 -15.44 4.99 8.28
C ALA A 187 -16.81 4.35 8.03
N ALA A 188 -16.95 3.06 8.33
CA ALA A 188 -18.19 2.31 8.13
C ALA A 188 -19.40 2.93 8.86
N ARG A 189 -19.20 3.50 10.06
CA ARG A 189 -20.26 4.20 10.80
C ARG A 189 -20.65 5.55 10.18
N LEU A 190 -19.72 6.23 9.53
CA LEU A 190 -19.95 7.57 8.94
C LEU A 190 -20.64 7.49 7.57
N LEU A 191 -20.34 6.47 6.78
CA LEU A 191 -20.77 6.36 5.39
C LEU A 191 -22.30 6.46 5.15
N PRO A 192 -23.19 5.91 6.00
CA PRO A 192 -24.64 6.00 5.79
C PRO A 192 -25.18 7.43 5.73
N ASP A 193 -24.48 8.40 6.33
CA ASP A 193 -24.86 9.82 6.31
C ASP A 193 -24.31 10.56 5.08
N LEU A 194 -23.38 9.94 4.33
CA LEU A 194 -22.63 10.59 3.24
C LEU A 194 -22.98 10.06 1.85
N ALA A 195 -23.33 8.78 1.72
CA ALA A 195 -23.39 8.12 0.42
C ALA A 195 -24.34 6.93 0.39
N GLU A 196 -24.80 6.57 -0.82
CA GLU A 196 -25.42 5.27 -1.09
C GLU A 196 -24.44 4.32 -1.80
N ARG A 197 -23.47 4.89 -2.56
CA ARG A 197 -22.50 4.15 -3.38
C ARG A 197 -21.08 4.58 -3.06
N VAL A 198 -20.29 3.67 -2.50
CA VAL A 198 -19.00 3.97 -1.91
C VAL A 198 -17.87 3.31 -2.69
N PHE A 199 -16.83 4.09 -3.01
CA PHE A 199 -15.60 3.56 -3.59
C PHE A 199 -14.54 3.28 -2.52
N LEU A 200 -14.34 2.01 -2.20
CA LEU A 200 -13.31 1.54 -1.28
C LEU A 200 -11.97 1.34 -2.01
N THR A 201 -10.98 2.14 -1.62
CA THR A 201 -9.61 2.07 -2.18
C THR A 201 -8.58 1.64 -1.14
N THR A 202 -9.04 0.98 -0.07
CA THR A 202 -8.23 0.56 1.09
C THR A 202 -7.52 -0.78 0.90
N GLY A 203 -7.81 -1.50 -0.19
CA GLY A 203 -7.24 -2.80 -0.56
C GLY A 203 -7.95 -4.00 0.08
N ARG A 204 -7.36 -5.20 -0.06
CA ARG A 204 -7.97 -6.49 0.32
C ARG A 204 -8.10 -6.83 1.81
N LEU A 205 -7.36 -6.17 2.71
CA LEU A 205 -7.17 -6.63 4.11
C LEU A 205 -8.05 -5.94 5.16
N GLU A 206 -8.95 -5.05 4.75
CA GLU A 206 -9.76 -4.26 5.68
C GLU A 206 -11.19 -4.07 5.16
N THR A 207 -11.80 -5.14 4.65
CA THR A 207 -13.17 -5.11 4.11
C THR A 207 -14.22 -5.47 5.16
N ALA A 208 -13.87 -6.28 6.16
CA ALA A 208 -14.79 -6.77 7.18
C ALA A 208 -15.59 -5.67 7.93
N PRO A 209 -15.01 -4.49 8.28
CA PRO A 209 -15.77 -3.43 8.95
C PRO A 209 -16.96 -2.91 8.13
N TYR A 210 -16.93 -3.06 6.81
CA TYR A 210 -18.01 -2.63 5.90
C TYR A 210 -19.05 -3.73 5.66
N ALA A 211 -18.82 -4.95 6.17
CA ALA A 211 -19.71 -6.08 5.95
C ALA A 211 -21.12 -5.87 6.53
N ALA A 212 -21.22 -5.12 7.63
CA ALA A 212 -22.48 -4.81 8.31
C ALA A 212 -23.26 -3.62 7.70
N ALA A 213 -22.72 -2.96 6.66
CA ALA A 213 -23.34 -1.79 6.05
C ALA A 213 -24.30 -2.20 4.91
N ASP A 214 -25.36 -2.93 5.24
CA ASP A 214 -26.25 -3.58 4.26
C ASP A 214 -27.03 -2.65 3.32
N ALA A 215 -27.18 -1.37 3.69
CA ALA A 215 -27.86 -0.37 2.88
C ALA A 215 -26.95 0.28 1.82
N LEU A 216 -25.63 0.03 1.90
CA LEU A 216 -24.63 0.66 1.04
C LEU A 216 -24.18 -0.30 -0.06
N TRP A 217 -24.00 0.25 -1.26
CA TRP A 217 -23.33 -0.44 -2.35
C TRP A 217 -21.85 -0.04 -2.41
N PHE A 218 -20.97 -1.00 -2.59
CA PHE A 218 -19.52 -0.79 -2.59
C PHE A 218 -18.89 -1.17 -3.92
N LEU A 219 -18.01 -0.30 -4.42
CA LEU A 219 -16.96 -0.67 -5.37
C LEU A 219 -15.67 -0.88 -4.57
N LEU A 220 -15.17 -2.11 -4.51
CA LEU A 220 -13.89 -2.41 -3.89
C LEU A 220 -12.81 -2.55 -4.96
N ARG A 221 -11.81 -1.66 -4.94
CA ARG A 221 -10.62 -1.84 -5.77
C ARG A 221 -9.51 -2.52 -4.99
N SER A 222 -8.96 -3.59 -5.54
CA SER A 222 -7.83 -4.33 -4.96
C SER A 222 -6.90 -4.85 -6.05
N VAL A 223 -5.63 -5.07 -5.71
CA VAL A 223 -4.66 -5.71 -6.62
C VAL A 223 -4.89 -7.22 -6.69
N GLU A 224 -5.22 -7.82 -5.55
CA GLU A 224 -5.50 -9.24 -5.40
C GLU A 224 -6.91 -9.43 -4.85
N PRO A 225 -7.57 -10.58 -5.10
CA PRO A 225 -8.86 -10.88 -4.51
C PRO A 225 -8.88 -10.66 -2.99
N PRO A 226 -9.95 -10.05 -2.45
CA PRO A 226 -10.15 -9.93 -1.01
C PRO A 226 -10.25 -11.30 -0.36
N THR A 227 -9.67 -11.42 0.83
CA THR A 227 -9.70 -12.66 1.63
C THR A 227 -10.60 -12.55 2.85
N ASP A 228 -10.97 -11.33 3.23
CA ASP A 228 -11.85 -11.06 4.37
C ASP A 228 -13.33 -11.03 3.94
N LEU A 229 -14.22 -10.96 4.93
CA LEU A 229 -15.65 -10.79 4.69
C LEU A 229 -15.93 -9.53 3.86
N LEU A 230 -16.73 -9.68 2.82
CA LEU A 230 -17.13 -8.60 1.93
C LEU A 230 -18.47 -7.98 2.34
N PRO A 231 -18.71 -6.70 2.01
CA PRO A 231 -20.04 -6.13 2.03
C PRO A 231 -21.01 -6.93 1.18
N ARG A 232 -22.26 -7.01 1.65
CA ARG A 232 -23.33 -7.75 0.96
C ARG A 232 -23.54 -7.27 -0.48
N GLN A 233 -23.44 -5.96 -0.72
CA GLN A 233 -23.56 -5.35 -2.04
C GLN A 233 -22.21 -4.79 -2.49
N CYS A 234 -21.35 -5.66 -3.04
CA CYS A 234 -19.98 -5.28 -3.40
C CYS A 234 -19.62 -5.72 -4.83
N GLU A 235 -19.12 -4.80 -5.64
CA GLU A 235 -18.40 -5.08 -6.89
C GLU A 235 -16.90 -5.03 -6.61
N VAL A 236 -16.17 -6.10 -6.97
CA VAL A 236 -14.70 -6.14 -6.84
C VAL A 236 -14.05 -5.81 -8.17
N LEU A 237 -13.27 -4.74 -8.19
CA LEU A 237 -12.43 -4.33 -9.32
C LEU A 237 -10.98 -4.73 -9.04
N LEU A 238 -10.50 -5.76 -9.74
CA LEU A 238 -9.09 -6.15 -9.70
C LEU A 238 -8.28 -5.24 -10.62
N SER A 239 -7.44 -4.40 -10.04
CA SER A 239 -6.65 -3.44 -10.80
C SER A 239 -5.42 -2.97 -10.02
N ARG A 240 -4.37 -2.61 -10.76
CA ARG A 240 -3.10 -2.12 -10.23
C ARG A 240 -2.76 -0.78 -10.87
N GLY A 241 -2.34 0.18 -10.05
CA GLY A 241 -1.93 1.50 -10.52
C GLY A 241 -0.55 1.51 -11.20
N PRO A 242 -0.05 2.70 -11.59
CA PRO A 242 -0.60 4.01 -11.26
C PRO A 242 -1.95 4.29 -11.94
N PHE A 243 -2.79 5.11 -11.32
CA PHE A 243 -4.09 5.52 -11.86
C PHE A 243 -4.05 6.98 -12.29
N THR A 244 -4.70 7.30 -13.40
CA THR A 244 -4.79 8.69 -13.88
C THR A 244 -6.05 9.36 -13.33
N VAL A 245 -6.06 10.70 -13.26
CA VAL A 245 -7.24 11.46 -12.83
C VAL A 245 -8.42 11.25 -13.77
N ALA A 246 -8.17 11.16 -15.08
CA ALA A 246 -9.21 10.95 -16.09
C ALA A 246 -9.91 9.60 -15.90
N ASP A 247 -9.14 8.53 -15.70
CA ASP A 247 -9.69 7.18 -15.49
C ASP A 247 -10.47 7.10 -14.17
N GLU A 248 -10.00 7.76 -13.11
CA GLU A 248 -10.71 7.83 -11.83
C GLU A 248 -12.06 8.56 -11.97
N ILE A 249 -12.10 9.68 -12.71
CA ILE A 249 -13.35 10.41 -12.99
C ILE A 249 -14.32 9.54 -13.77
N ALA A 250 -13.84 8.87 -14.82
CA ALA A 250 -14.66 7.97 -15.63
C ALA A 250 -15.24 6.84 -14.77
N LEU A 251 -14.38 6.16 -14.01
CA LEU A 251 -14.79 5.07 -13.12
C LEU A 251 -15.84 5.52 -12.09
N MET A 252 -15.61 6.66 -11.43
CA MET A 252 -16.54 7.18 -10.42
C MET A 252 -17.88 7.56 -11.04
N ARG A 253 -17.91 8.15 -12.24
CA ARG A 253 -19.15 8.48 -12.96
C ARG A 253 -19.90 7.23 -13.40
N ASP A 254 -19.20 6.29 -14.04
CA ASP A 254 -19.80 5.06 -14.58
C ASP A 254 -20.44 4.22 -13.47
N ARG A 255 -19.80 4.18 -12.29
CA ARG A 255 -20.32 3.46 -11.12
C ARG A 255 -21.20 4.31 -10.23
N ARG A 256 -21.44 5.58 -10.58
CA ARG A 256 -22.25 6.54 -9.80
C ARG A 256 -21.80 6.58 -8.34
N ILE A 257 -20.51 6.78 -8.12
CA ILE A 257 -19.92 6.84 -6.78
C ILE A 257 -20.33 8.15 -6.12
N ASP A 258 -20.73 8.06 -4.85
CA ASP A 258 -21.15 9.18 -4.02
C ASP A 258 -20.09 9.54 -2.97
N ALA A 259 -19.27 8.59 -2.53
CA ALA A 259 -18.15 8.85 -1.61
C ALA A 259 -16.94 7.95 -1.89
N VAL A 260 -15.75 8.43 -1.56
CA VAL A 260 -14.51 7.66 -1.64
C VAL A 260 -13.99 7.37 -0.23
N VAL A 261 -13.62 6.13 0.05
CA VAL A 261 -12.88 5.77 1.27
C VAL A 261 -11.45 5.45 0.90
N THR A 262 -10.51 6.08 1.60
CA THR A 262 -9.09 5.80 1.38
C THR A 262 -8.23 5.99 2.61
N LYS A 263 -7.00 5.50 2.51
CA LYS A 263 -5.92 5.66 3.47
C LYS A 263 -5.07 6.86 3.09
N ASP A 264 -4.63 7.65 4.06
CA ASP A 264 -3.58 8.64 3.83
C ASP A 264 -2.23 7.94 3.54
N SER A 265 -2.08 7.41 2.33
CA SER A 265 -0.86 6.78 1.83
C SER A 265 0.22 7.80 1.44
N GLY A 266 -0.15 9.09 1.34
CA GLY A 266 0.69 10.15 0.79
C GLY A 266 1.13 9.88 -0.65
N GLY A 267 1.95 10.79 -1.20
CA GLY A 267 2.56 10.66 -2.53
C GLY A 267 1.66 11.03 -3.70
N ALA A 268 2.28 11.49 -4.79
CA ALA A 268 1.56 11.96 -5.98
C ALA A 268 0.91 10.81 -6.77
N LEU A 269 1.60 9.67 -6.90
CA LEU A 269 1.15 8.51 -7.70
C LEU A 269 -0.16 7.85 -7.21
N THR A 270 -0.56 8.15 -5.98
CA THR A 270 -1.74 7.60 -5.30
C THR A 270 -2.84 8.66 -5.10
N ALA A 271 -2.60 9.92 -5.51
CA ALA A 271 -3.50 11.04 -5.28
C ALA A 271 -4.60 11.21 -6.34
N ALA A 272 -4.54 10.49 -7.47
CA ALA A 272 -5.45 10.66 -8.61
C ALA A 272 -6.94 10.59 -8.20
N LYS A 273 -7.31 9.63 -7.35
CA LYS A 273 -8.66 9.47 -6.80
C LYS A 273 -9.15 10.66 -5.96
N LEU A 274 -8.24 11.34 -5.26
CA LEU A 274 -8.59 12.52 -4.47
C LEU A 274 -8.89 13.70 -5.38
N THR A 275 -8.06 13.87 -6.42
CA THR A 275 -8.28 14.90 -7.44
C THR A 275 -9.58 14.65 -8.21
N ALA A 276 -9.88 13.39 -8.56
CA ALA A 276 -11.13 13.01 -9.18
C ALA A 276 -12.34 13.27 -8.27
N ALA A 277 -12.27 12.88 -7.00
CA ALA A 277 -13.32 13.17 -6.02
C ALA A 277 -13.59 14.68 -5.90
N ARG A 278 -12.54 15.50 -5.84
CA ARG A 278 -12.65 16.96 -5.84
C ARG A 278 -13.34 17.50 -7.09
N HIS A 279 -12.93 17.05 -8.28
CA HIS A 279 -13.56 17.47 -9.56
C HIS A 279 -15.05 17.09 -9.64
N LEU A 280 -15.44 16.03 -8.94
CA LEU A 280 -16.82 15.55 -8.89
C LEU A 280 -17.60 16.08 -7.69
N GLY A 281 -16.96 16.81 -6.77
CA GLY A 281 -17.57 17.31 -5.53
C GLY A 281 -18.00 16.18 -4.59
N LEU A 282 -17.27 15.08 -4.55
CA LEU A 282 -17.58 13.91 -3.72
C LEU A 282 -16.86 13.97 -2.37
N PRO A 283 -17.54 13.66 -1.26
CA PRO A 283 -16.88 13.48 0.03
C PRO A 283 -15.86 12.35 -0.01
N VAL A 284 -14.76 12.57 0.70
CA VAL A 284 -13.69 11.59 0.90
C VAL A 284 -13.55 11.28 2.38
N VAL A 285 -13.81 10.02 2.75
CA VAL A 285 -13.51 9.51 4.09
C VAL A 285 -12.05 9.05 4.11
N LEU A 286 -11.21 9.80 4.83
CA LEU A 286 -9.76 9.60 4.87
C LEU A 286 -9.35 8.96 6.20
N LEU A 287 -8.80 7.74 6.13
CA LEU A 287 -8.24 7.06 7.28
C LEU A 287 -6.90 7.72 7.67
N ARG A 288 -6.76 8.05 8.95
CA ARG A 288 -5.50 8.53 9.52
C ARG A 288 -4.47 7.42 9.57
N ARG A 289 -3.20 7.81 9.37
CA ARG A 289 -2.07 6.89 9.56
C ARG A 289 -2.04 6.42 11.01
N PRO A 290 -1.79 5.13 11.26
CA PRO A 290 -1.57 4.66 12.62
C PRO A 290 -0.34 5.36 13.23
N PRO A 291 -0.36 5.65 14.54
CA PRO A 291 0.81 6.20 15.22
C PRO A 291 1.95 5.18 15.17
N ILE A 292 3.16 5.65 14.88
CA ILE A 292 4.38 4.84 14.92
C ILE A 292 5.38 5.61 15.76
N THR A 293 5.68 5.04 16.93
CA THR A 293 6.68 5.54 17.85
C THR A 293 8.07 5.18 17.36
N ALA A 294 8.91 6.21 17.25
CA ALA A 294 10.37 6.17 17.19
C ALA A 294 11.03 5.47 15.99
N ALA A 295 11.30 6.29 14.97
CA ALA A 295 12.50 6.19 14.15
C ALA A 295 12.78 7.58 13.58
N ILE A 296 14.05 7.89 13.31
CA ILE A 296 14.40 9.02 12.43
C ILE A 296 13.58 8.85 11.15
N ARG A 297 12.86 9.90 10.76
CA ARG A 297 12.04 9.88 9.54
C ARG A 297 12.73 10.71 8.47
N VAL A 298 12.77 10.14 7.27
CA VAL A 298 13.15 10.81 6.04
C VAL A 298 12.01 10.72 5.05
N GLU A 299 11.84 11.76 4.23
CA GLU A 299 10.65 11.92 3.39
C GLU A 299 10.80 11.30 2.00
N ASP A 300 12.04 11.13 1.54
CA ASP A 300 12.37 10.66 0.20
C ASP A 300 13.56 9.69 0.17
N ALA A 301 13.69 9.00 -0.97
CA ALA A 301 14.70 7.98 -1.18
C ALA A 301 16.14 8.53 -1.17
N ASP A 302 16.34 9.79 -1.55
CA ASP A 302 17.69 10.39 -1.60
C ASP A 302 18.17 10.74 -0.18
N ALA A 303 17.27 11.22 0.69
CA ALA A 303 17.53 11.39 2.11
C ALA A 303 17.76 10.05 2.83
N ALA A 304 16.99 9.01 2.50
CA ALA A 304 17.22 7.66 3.02
C ALA A 304 18.57 7.08 2.57
N ALA A 305 18.95 7.27 1.29
CA ALA A 305 20.23 6.82 0.77
C ALA A 305 21.39 7.54 1.48
N ARG A 306 21.32 8.86 1.63
CA ARG A 306 22.32 9.63 2.40
C ARG A 306 22.46 9.12 3.82
N TRP A 307 21.34 8.87 4.52
CA TRP A 307 21.35 8.33 5.87
C TRP A 307 22.05 6.97 5.92
N VAL A 308 21.74 6.06 4.99
CA VAL A 308 22.40 4.74 4.90
C VAL A 308 23.92 4.89 4.74
N LEU A 309 24.37 5.80 3.88
CA LEU A 309 25.79 5.99 3.60
C LEU A 309 26.56 6.59 4.79
N THR A 310 25.89 7.39 5.63
CA THR A 310 26.49 8.01 6.83
C THR A 310 26.37 7.15 8.09
N SER A 311 25.28 6.41 8.26
CA SER A 311 24.97 5.69 9.50
C SER A 311 25.51 4.27 9.53
N ALA A 312 25.94 3.74 8.40
CA ALA A 312 26.66 2.47 8.33
C ALA A 312 28.19 2.65 8.37
N GLY A 313 28.69 3.87 8.66
CA GLY A 313 30.11 4.20 8.76
C GLY A 313 30.67 4.04 10.17
#